data_AF-A0A3E4XH25-F1
#
_entry.id   AF-A0A3E4XH25-F1
#
_cell.length_a   1.000
_cell.length_b   1.000
_cell.length_c   1.000
_cell.angle_alpha   90.00
_cell.angle_beta   90.00
_cell.angle_gamma   90.00
#
_symmetry.space_group_name_H-M   'P 1'
#
loop_
_entity.id
_entity.type
_entity.pdbx_description
1 polymer ?
#
loop_
_entity_poly.entity_id
_entity_poly.type
_entity_poly.pdbx_seq_one_letter_code
_entity_poly.pdbx_strand_id
1 'polypeptide(L)'
;MQVKRVQDYISKEWFDETDGSYFERLNSRLQVLLRKDYPDLKGHDFISNISLLDYRLVFLDEVISNANEKNEHVRETVHDVTKSLLYEDQDVQEQLDSRITFGQKVADEVARFGGSWTFILSFIAFMGIWMGLNVVQPFGIAFDKYPFILLNLALSTLAAVQAPLIMMSQNRASDYDRLQARNDYHVNKQSKEEIRLLHEKIDHLVQQDQSDLLTIQKLQTEMLMAVSQQVEKISDDIRVLKEMRLERETHEDKDN
;
A
#
# COMPACT_ATOMS: atom_id res chain seq x y z
N MET A 1 -48.36 5.35 -28.08
CA MET A 1 -47.17 6.03 -28.61
C MET A 1 -46.70 5.18 -29.78
N GLN A 2 -46.65 5.70 -31.01
CA GLN A 2 -46.23 4.88 -32.16
C GLN A 2 -44.74 4.59 -32.03
N VAL A 3 -44.42 3.32 -31.81
CA VAL A 3 -43.07 2.80 -31.80
C VAL A 3 -42.52 2.87 -33.22
N LYS A 4 -41.40 3.58 -33.40
CA LYS A 4 -40.69 3.64 -34.69
C LYS A 4 -39.94 2.33 -34.89
N ARG A 5 -40.26 1.61 -35.96
CA ARG A 5 -39.52 0.39 -36.33
C ARG A 5 -38.31 0.73 -37.16
N VAL A 6 -37.19 0.07 -36.87
CA VAL A 6 -35.91 0.23 -37.57
C VAL A 6 -35.41 -1.14 -37.99
N GLN A 7 -34.77 -1.22 -39.15
CA GLN A 7 -34.20 -2.47 -39.65
C GLN A 7 -32.81 -2.68 -39.05
N ASP A 8 -32.58 -3.87 -38.51
CA ASP A 8 -31.29 -4.30 -37.99
C ASP A 8 -30.28 -4.54 -39.14
N TYR A 9 -29.06 -4.05 -38.97
CA TYR A 9 -28.04 -4.17 -40.00
C TYR A 9 -27.59 -5.62 -40.22
N ILE A 10 -27.56 -6.47 -39.19
CA ILE A 10 -26.96 -7.81 -39.24
C ILE A 10 -27.99 -8.84 -39.70
N SER A 11 -29.07 -9.02 -38.94
CA SER A 11 -30.17 -9.96 -39.20
C SER A 11 -31.12 -9.51 -40.31
N LYS A 12 -31.12 -8.22 -40.67
CA LYS A 12 -32.08 -7.59 -41.62
C LYS A 12 -33.54 -7.65 -41.17
N GLU A 13 -33.82 -8.05 -39.93
CA GLU A 13 -35.16 -8.04 -39.34
C GLU A 13 -35.56 -6.65 -38.83
N TRP A 14 -36.85 -6.45 -38.55
CA TRP A 14 -37.40 -5.19 -38.06
C TRP A 14 -37.62 -5.23 -36.55
N PHE A 15 -37.05 -4.27 -35.84
CA PHE A 15 -37.13 -4.14 -34.39
C PHE A 15 -37.71 -2.78 -33.97
N ASP A 16 -38.14 -2.67 -32.71
CA ASP A 16 -38.37 -1.38 -32.07
C ASP A 16 -37.03 -0.60 -32.02
N GLU A 17 -37.06 0.72 -32.20
CA GLU A 17 -35.87 1.56 -32.02
C GLU A 17 -35.28 1.44 -30.59
N THR A 18 -36.10 1.07 -29.59
CA THR A 18 -35.66 0.84 -28.21
C THR A 18 -34.94 -0.51 -28.00
N ASP A 19 -35.07 -1.42 -28.96
CA ASP A 19 -34.57 -2.80 -28.89
C ASP A 19 -33.12 -2.95 -29.39
N GLY A 20 -32.36 -1.86 -29.42
CA GLY A 20 -31.00 -1.87 -29.92
C GLY A 20 -30.31 -0.54 -29.78
N SER A 21 -29.24 -0.36 -30.55
CA SER A 21 -28.45 0.85 -30.54
C SER A 21 -27.82 1.12 -31.90
N TYR A 22 -27.65 2.39 -32.20
CA TYR A 22 -26.90 2.82 -33.39
C TYR A 22 -25.40 2.61 -33.18
N PHE A 23 -24.70 2.21 -34.24
CA PHE A 23 -23.28 1.88 -34.20
C PHE A 23 -22.41 2.97 -33.55
N GLU A 24 -22.68 4.25 -33.85
CA GLU A 24 -21.95 5.39 -33.27
C GLU A 24 -22.08 5.50 -31.74
N ARG A 25 -23.18 4.98 -31.17
CA ARG A 25 -23.48 5.03 -29.73
C ARG A 25 -22.93 3.82 -28.97
N LEU A 26 -22.48 2.80 -29.68
CA LEU A 26 -21.83 1.65 -29.06
C LEU A 26 -20.50 2.07 -28.47
N ASN A 27 -20.03 1.35 -27.45
CA ASN A 27 -18.70 1.63 -26.91
C ASN A 27 -17.61 1.35 -27.97
N SER A 28 -16.45 1.98 -27.82
CA SER A 28 -15.36 1.87 -28.79
C SER A 28 -14.93 0.43 -29.04
N ARG A 29 -15.02 -0.45 -28.02
CA ARG A 29 -14.59 -1.83 -28.14
C ARG A 29 -15.54 -2.68 -28.98
N LEU A 30 -16.85 -2.58 -28.76
CA LEU A 30 -17.86 -3.23 -29.59
C LEU A 30 -17.81 -2.71 -31.03
N GLN A 31 -17.54 -1.42 -31.24
CA GLN A 31 -17.34 -0.88 -32.59
C GLN A 31 -16.17 -1.55 -33.31
N VAL A 32 -15.05 -1.80 -32.62
CA VAL A 32 -13.90 -2.52 -33.17
C VAL A 32 -14.23 -3.98 -33.47
N LEU A 33 -14.92 -4.67 -32.55
CA LEU A 33 -15.30 -6.07 -32.75
C LEU A 33 -16.26 -6.23 -33.93
N LEU A 34 -17.26 -5.35 -34.04
CA LEU A 34 -18.22 -5.36 -35.15
C LEU A 34 -17.57 -5.02 -36.49
N ARG A 35 -16.64 -4.05 -36.53
CA ARG A 35 -15.91 -3.69 -37.76
C ARG A 35 -15.02 -4.81 -38.30
N LYS A 36 -14.59 -5.72 -37.43
CA LYS A 36 -13.80 -6.88 -37.83
C LYS A 36 -14.59 -7.79 -38.78
N ASP A 37 -15.87 -7.98 -38.48
CA ASP A 37 -16.74 -8.87 -39.24
C ASP A 37 -17.56 -8.11 -40.31
N TYR A 38 -17.86 -6.84 -40.06
CA TYR A 38 -18.62 -5.96 -40.95
C TYR A 38 -17.86 -4.63 -41.19
N PRO A 39 -16.96 -4.57 -42.19
CA PRO A 39 -16.12 -3.39 -42.42
C PRO A 39 -16.88 -2.16 -42.90
N ASP A 40 -18.00 -2.36 -43.61
CA ASP A 40 -18.79 -1.30 -44.27
C ASP A 40 -19.81 -0.62 -43.33
N LEU A 41 -19.78 -0.94 -42.04
CA LEU A 41 -20.72 -0.46 -41.04
C LEU A 41 -20.52 1.05 -40.77
N LYS A 42 -21.61 1.81 -40.89
CA LYS A 42 -21.68 3.26 -40.75
C LYS A 42 -22.26 3.67 -39.40
N GLY A 43 -21.98 4.90 -38.96
CA GLY A 43 -22.41 5.41 -37.65
C GLY A 43 -23.92 5.34 -37.39
N HIS A 44 -24.73 5.55 -38.43
CA HIS A 44 -26.19 5.56 -38.35
C HIS A 44 -26.83 4.17 -38.52
N ASP A 45 -26.04 3.10 -38.65
CA ASP A 45 -26.58 1.76 -38.78
C ASP A 45 -27.07 1.25 -37.42
N PHE A 46 -28.29 0.72 -37.39
CA PHE A 46 -28.93 0.20 -36.19
C PHE A 46 -28.58 -1.28 -35.98
N ILE A 47 -28.27 -1.65 -34.74
CA ILE A 47 -27.98 -3.02 -34.35
C ILE A 47 -28.81 -3.39 -33.11
N SER A 48 -29.62 -4.43 -33.25
CA SER A 48 -30.49 -5.03 -32.24
C SER A 48 -29.71 -5.63 -31.08
N ASN A 49 -30.31 -5.64 -29.89
CA ASN A 49 -29.71 -6.23 -28.69
C ASN A 49 -29.37 -7.72 -28.89
N ILE A 50 -30.22 -8.45 -29.61
CA ILE A 50 -30.00 -9.86 -29.96
C ILE A 50 -28.74 -10.02 -30.82
N SER A 51 -28.57 -9.21 -31.87
CA SER A 51 -27.40 -9.30 -32.75
C SER A 51 -26.10 -8.82 -32.09
N LEU A 52 -26.20 -7.99 -31.04
CA LEU A 52 -25.06 -7.56 -30.23
C LEU A 52 -24.62 -8.59 -29.18
N LEU A 53 -25.43 -9.63 -28.90
CA LEU A 53 -25.22 -10.52 -27.77
C LEU A 53 -23.86 -11.24 -27.83
N ASP A 54 -23.52 -11.83 -28.97
CA ASP A 54 -22.25 -12.56 -29.15
C ASP A 54 -21.04 -11.63 -28.98
N TYR A 55 -21.12 -10.42 -29.53
CA TYR A 55 -20.06 -9.41 -29.39
C TYR A 55 -19.92 -8.91 -27.95
N ARG A 56 -21.02 -8.77 -27.22
CA ARG A 56 -21.02 -8.41 -25.79
C ARG A 56 -20.42 -9.50 -24.91
N LEU A 57 -20.67 -10.77 -25.23
CA LEU A 57 -20.06 -11.91 -24.53
C LEU A 57 -18.54 -11.96 -24.72
N VAL A 58 -18.07 -11.78 -25.96
CA VAL A 58 -16.62 -11.71 -26.25
C VAL A 58 -15.97 -10.53 -25.52
N PHE A 59 -16.63 -9.36 -25.53
CA PHE A 59 -16.13 -8.19 -24.82
C PHE A 59 -16.11 -8.40 -23.29
N LEU A 60 -17.11 -9.06 -22.71
CA LEU A 60 -17.14 -9.38 -21.29
C LEU A 60 -15.98 -10.30 -20.88
N ASP A 61 -15.71 -11.34 -21.66
CA ASP A 61 -14.61 -12.27 -21.42
C ASP A 61 -13.25 -11.55 -21.42
N GLU A 62 -13.07 -10.64 -22.38
CA GLU A 62 -11.87 -9.79 -22.45
C GLU A 62 -11.72 -8.87 -21.24
N VAL A 63 -12.81 -8.24 -20.77
CA VAL A 63 -12.79 -7.40 -19.56
C VAL A 63 -12.39 -8.21 -18.33
N ILE A 64 -12.96 -9.41 -18.17
CA ILE A 64 -12.64 -10.31 -17.04
C ILE A 64 -11.19 -10.79 -17.11
N SER A 65 -10.71 -11.20 -18.28
CA SER A 65 -9.33 -11.64 -18.47
C SER A 65 -8.33 -10.53 -18.14
N ASN A 66 -8.57 -9.32 -18.66
CA ASN A 66 -7.73 -8.15 -18.36
C ASN A 66 -7.74 -7.80 -16.87
N ALA A 67 -8.88 -7.90 -16.19
CA ALA A 67 -8.98 -7.64 -14.74
C ALA A 67 -8.18 -8.67 -13.92
N ASN A 68 -8.16 -9.95 -14.34
CA ASN A 68 -7.38 -10.99 -13.68
C ASN A 68 -5.87 -10.80 -13.86
N GLU A 69 -5.41 -10.50 -15.08
CA GLU A 69 -3.99 -10.25 -15.36
C GLU A 69 -3.45 -9.07 -14.55
N LYS A 70 -4.21 -7.97 -14.48
CA LYS A 70 -3.85 -6.80 -13.66
C LYS A 70 -3.72 -7.15 -12.18
N ASN A 71 -4.63 -7.97 -11.64
CA ASN A 71 -4.58 -8.40 -10.24
C ASN A 71 -3.32 -9.22 -9.93
N GLU A 72 -2.86 -10.06 -10.87
CA GLU A 72 -1.62 -10.82 -10.71
C GLU A 72 -0.40 -9.89 -10.62
N HIS A 73 -0.32 -8.90 -11.51
CA HIS A 73 0.77 -7.93 -11.53
C HIS A 73 0.84 -7.07 -10.27
N VAL A 74 -0.32 -6.68 -9.72
CA VAL A 74 -0.39 -5.98 -8.43
C VAL A 74 0.16 -6.86 -7.31
N ARG A 75 -0.19 -8.14 -7.28
CA ARG A 75 0.27 -9.08 -6.24
C ARG A 75 1.79 -9.27 -6.28
N GLU A 76 2.37 -9.35 -7.47
CA GLU A 76 3.82 -9.46 -7.66
C GLU A 76 4.56 -8.21 -7.19
N THR A 77 4.06 -7.02 -7.60
CA THR A 77 4.65 -5.73 -7.22
C THR A 77 4.62 -5.50 -5.71
N VAL A 78 3.52 -5.86 -5.04
CA VAL A 78 3.39 -5.74 -3.57
C VAL A 78 4.40 -6.64 -2.87
N HIS A 79 4.64 -7.85 -3.39
CA HIS A 79 5.59 -8.78 -2.79
C HIS A 79 7.04 -8.27 -2.88
N ASP A 80 7.42 -7.69 -4.02
CA ASP A 80 8.77 -7.18 -4.24
C ASP A 80 9.07 -5.94 -3.38
N VAL A 81 8.12 -4.98 -3.32
CA VAL A 81 8.25 -3.77 -2.49
C VAL A 81 8.33 -4.12 -1.00
N THR A 82 7.56 -5.10 -0.53
CA THR A 82 7.63 -5.54 0.88
C THR A 82 9.01 -6.08 1.22
N LYS A 83 9.66 -6.78 0.27
CA LYS A 83 10.99 -7.34 0.46
C LYS A 83 12.06 -6.26 0.48
N SER A 84 12.00 -5.27 -0.41
CA SER A 84 13.00 -4.19 -0.47
C SER A 84 13.00 -3.32 0.79
N LEU A 85 11.83 -3.04 1.37
CA LEU A 85 11.70 -2.22 2.57
C LEU A 85 12.33 -2.82 3.84
N LEU A 86 12.60 -4.14 3.87
CA LEU A 86 13.20 -4.79 5.04
C LEU A 86 14.73 -4.74 5.07
N TYR A 87 15.40 -4.27 4.01
CA TYR A 87 16.87 -4.29 3.91
C TYR A 87 17.56 -2.96 4.21
N GLU A 88 16.83 -1.84 4.29
CA GLU A 88 17.44 -0.50 4.32
C GLU A 88 17.73 0.05 5.73
N ASP A 89 17.29 -0.64 6.79
CA ASP A 89 17.36 -0.15 8.18
C ASP A 89 18.78 -0.26 8.82
N GLN A 90 19.72 -0.98 8.20
CA GLN A 90 20.93 -1.46 8.89
C GLN A 90 22.16 -0.53 8.82
N ASP A 91 22.15 0.53 8.00
CA ASP A 91 23.39 1.24 7.60
C ASP A 91 23.79 2.42 8.52
N VAL A 92 22.90 2.91 9.39
CA VAL A 92 23.19 4.16 10.13
C VAL A 92 23.96 3.94 11.44
N GLN A 93 23.73 2.82 12.14
CA GLN A 93 24.41 2.52 13.41
C GLN A 93 25.92 2.33 13.21
N GLU A 94 26.30 1.70 12.10
CA GLU A 94 27.70 1.38 11.77
C GLU A 94 28.52 2.64 11.42
N GLN A 95 27.86 3.65 10.83
CA GLN A 95 28.49 4.94 10.55
C GLN A 95 28.80 5.74 11.83
N LEU A 96 28.03 5.57 12.90
CA LEU A 96 28.25 6.26 14.18
C LEU A 96 29.45 5.68 14.95
N ASP A 97 29.60 4.36 14.97
CA ASP A 97 30.66 3.68 15.73
C ASP A 97 32.05 3.85 15.12
N SER A 98 32.13 4.12 13.81
CA SER A 98 33.40 4.28 13.09
C SER A 98 34.21 5.55 13.44
N ARG A 99 33.64 6.50 14.21
CA ARG A 99 34.26 7.81 14.51
C ARG A 99 34.73 8.01 15.96
N ILE A 100 34.78 6.96 16.79
CA ILE A 100 35.15 7.11 18.21
C ILE A 100 36.67 7.21 18.38
N THR A 101 37.14 8.32 18.97
CA THR A 101 38.56 8.53 19.29
C THR A 101 38.96 7.83 20.60
N PHE A 102 40.27 7.58 20.78
CA PHE A 102 40.79 6.93 22.00
C PHE A 102 40.46 7.71 23.29
N GLY A 103 40.61 9.04 23.28
CA GLY A 103 40.29 9.88 24.44
C GLY A 103 38.81 9.84 24.83
N GLN A 104 37.92 9.71 23.84
CA GLN A 104 36.49 9.50 24.05
C GLN A 104 36.19 8.15 24.70
N LYS A 105 36.86 7.06 24.27
CA LYS A 105 36.70 5.74 24.93
C LYS A 105 37.09 5.79 26.41
N VAL A 106 38.21 6.44 26.73
CA VAL A 106 38.68 6.58 28.12
C VAL A 106 37.72 7.44 28.95
N ALA A 107 37.23 8.56 28.41
CA ALA A 107 36.28 9.43 29.12
C ALA A 107 34.98 8.70 29.51
N ASP A 108 34.43 7.87 28.62
CA ASP A 108 33.20 7.11 28.90
C ASP A 108 33.43 6.02 29.94
N GLU A 109 34.55 5.31 29.86
CA GLU A 109 34.90 4.29 30.85
C GLU A 109 35.07 4.91 32.24
N VAL A 110 35.73 6.07 32.33
CA VAL A 110 35.91 6.80 33.58
C VAL A 110 34.59 7.37 34.10
N ALA A 111 33.71 7.91 33.23
CA ALA A 111 32.39 8.38 33.63
C ALA A 111 31.50 7.24 34.13
N ARG A 112 31.54 6.08 33.46
CA ARG A 112 30.81 4.86 33.86
C ARG A 112 31.30 4.32 35.20
N PHE A 113 32.61 4.30 35.41
CA PHE A 113 33.21 3.86 36.68
C PHE A 113 32.89 4.85 37.82
N GLY A 114 33.06 6.15 37.58
CA GLY A 114 32.78 7.21 38.56
C GLY A 114 31.30 7.34 38.93
N GLY A 115 30.39 6.93 38.05
CA GLY A 115 28.94 6.90 38.29
C GLY A 115 28.42 5.64 39.00
N SER A 116 29.28 4.65 39.28
CA SER A 116 28.86 3.40 39.92
C SER A 116 28.65 3.56 41.43
N TRP A 117 27.58 2.95 41.95
CA TRP A 117 27.32 2.83 43.38
C TRP A 117 28.46 2.14 44.15
N THR A 118 29.14 1.17 43.53
CA THR A 118 30.27 0.47 44.16
C THR A 118 31.49 1.39 44.34
N PHE A 119 31.74 2.29 43.38
CA PHE A 119 32.82 3.27 43.48
C PHE A 119 32.55 4.26 44.61
N ILE A 120 31.34 4.81 44.69
CA ILE A 120 30.93 5.77 45.74
C ILE A 120 31.15 5.17 47.13
N LEU A 121 30.70 3.94 47.37
CA LEU A 121 30.85 3.28 48.67
C LEU A 121 32.32 2.98 49.01
N SER A 122 33.11 2.50 48.03
CA SER A 122 34.54 2.25 48.24
C SER A 122 35.32 3.54 48.54
N PHE A 123 34.93 4.64 47.92
CA PHE A 123 35.55 5.95 48.08
C PHE A 123 35.28 6.53 49.48
N ILE A 124 34.02 6.42 49.97
CA ILE A 124 33.66 6.81 51.33
C ILE A 124 34.42 5.97 52.36
N ALA A 125 34.50 4.64 52.14
CA ALA A 125 35.26 3.76 53.02
C ALA A 125 36.76 4.11 53.05
N PHE A 126 37.36 4.39 51.89
CA PHE A 126 38.75 4.83 51.80
C PHE A 126 39.00 6.13 52.58
N MET A 127 38.13 7.14 52.43
CA MET A 127 38.24 8.38 53.21
C MET A 127 38.15 8.12 54.72
N GLY A 128 37.21 7.28 55.16
CA GLY A 128 37.07 6.90 56.57
C GLY A 128 38.32 6.21 57.12
N ILE A 129 38.92 5.30 56.34
CA ILE A 129 40.18 4.62 56.70
C ILE A 129 41.33 5.62 56.78
N TRP A 130 41.47 6.52 55.79
CA TRP A 130 42.52 7.54 55.77
C TRP A 130 42.45 8.47 56.98
N MET A 131 41.26 8.97 57.31
CA MET A 131 41.03 9.80 58.49
C MET A 131 41.34 9.01 59.77
N GLY A 132 40.86 7.76 59.88
CA GLY A 132 41.10 6.90 61.03
C GLY A 132 42.59 6.63 61.28
N LEU A 133 43.36 6.29 60.23
CA LEU A 133 44.80 6.06 60.34
C LEU A 133 45.57 7.31 60.81
N ASN A 134 45.19 8.49 60.32
CA ASN A 134 45.85 9.74 60.69
C ASN A 134 45.48 10.25 62.09
N VAL A 135 44.29 9.90 62.59
CA VAL A 135 43.85 10.21 63.97
C VAL A 135 44.53 9.30 65.00
N VAL A 136 44.58 7.98 64.73
CA VAL A 136 45.12 6.99 65.67
C VAL A 136 46.66 7.05 65.76
N GLN A 137 47.32 7.62 64.75
CA GLN A 137 48.79 7.79 64.70
C GLN A 137 49.55 6.51 65.09
N PRO A 138 49.28 5.35 64.44
CA PRO A 138 49.78 4.05 64.89
C PRO A 138 51.32 3.94 64.92
N PHE A 139 52.03 4.83 64.23
CA PHE A 139 53.50 4.90 64.20
C PHE A 139 54.08 6.16 64.88
N GLY A 140 53.27 6.90 65.65
CA GLY A 140 53.68 8.14 66.32
C GLY A 140 53.93 9.33 65.39
N ILE A 141 53.72 9.17 64.08
CA ILE A 141 53.84 10.20 63.05
C ILE A 141 52.46 10.39 62.43
N ALA A 142 51.96 11.62 62.46
CA ALA A 142 50.72 11.98 61.79
C ALA A 142 51.04 12.59 60.42
N PHE A 143 50.76 11.83 59.36
CA PHE A 143 51.04 12.24 57.99
C PHE A 143 50.13 13.39 57.53
N ASP A 144 48.87 13.40 57.97
CA ASP A 144 47.85 14.40 57.64
C ASP A 144 47.01 14.73 58.90
N LYS A 145 47.52 15.62 59.76
CA LYS A 145 46.82 16.03 61.00
C LYS A 145 45.52 16.77 60.67
N TYR A 146 44.51 16.61 61.53
CA TYR A 146 43.29 17.42 61.50
C TYR A 146 43.67 18.90 61.38
N PRO A 147 43.23 19.62 60.33
CA PRO A 147 42.02 19.41 59.51
C PRO A 147 42.16 18.63 58.17
N PHE A 148 43.17 17.77 57.99
CA PHE A 148 43.41 16.92 56.80
C PHE A 148 43.66 17.69 55.49
N ILE A 149 44.75 18.47 55.45
CA ILE A 149 45.05 19.36 54.31
C ILE A 149 45.41 18.58 53.04
N LEU A 150 46.09 17.44 53.16
CA LEU A 150 46.51 16.63 52.01
C LEU A 150 45.31 15.94 51.37
N LEU A 151 44.43 15.36 52.19
CA LEU A 151 43.18 14.79 51.72
C LEU A 151 42.33 15.85 51.00
N ASN A 152 42.21 17.05 51.58
CA ASN A 152 41.44 18.13 50.98
C ASN A 152 42.01 18.59 49.62
N LEU A 153 43.35 18.69 49.52
CA LEU A 153 44.02 19.01 48.26
C LEU A 153 43.75 17.94 47.19
N ALA A 154 43.88 16.66 47.54
CA ALA A 154 43.63 15.55 46.64
C ALA A 154 42.18 15.50 46.14
N LEU A 155 41.21 15.69 47.05
CA LEU A 155 39.78 15.75 46.70
C LEU A 155 39.47 16.92 45.77
N SER A 156 40.07 18.08 46.01
CA SER A 156 39.89 19.27 45.17
C SER A 156 40.43 19.06 43.76
N THR A 157 41.62 18.45 43.62
CA THR A 157 42.19 18.12 42.30
C THR A 157 41.35 17.05 41.58
N LEU A 158 40.87 16.03 42.29
CA LEU A 158 40.00 15.00 41.72
C LEU A 158 38.70 15.60 41.19
N ALA A 159 38.03 16.45 41.97
CA ALA A 159 36.81 17.12 41.56
C ALA A 159 37.02 18.06 40.35
N ALA A 160 38.15 18.78 40.31
CA ALA A 160 38.50 19.67 39.21
C ALA A 160 38.68 18.93 37.87
N VAL A 161 39.24 17.72 37.89
CA VAL A 161 39.39 16.87 36.69
C VAL A 161 38.08 16.16 36.34
N GLN A 162 37.25 15.85 37.33
CA GLN A 162 35.99 15.14 37.14
C GLN A 162 34.96 15.95 36.35
N ALA A 163 34.81 17.26 36.62
CA ALA A 163 33.79 18.08 35.97
C ALA A 163 33.94 18.15 34.43
N PRO A 164 35.13 18.39 33.84
CA PRO A 164 35.33 18.32 32.39
C PRO A 164 35.12 16.93 31.80
N LEU A 165 35.51 15.86 32.50
CA LEU A 165 35.30 14.48 32.03
C LEU A 165 33.82 14.13 31.96
N ILE A 166 33.05 14.49 32.99
CA ILE A 166 31.59 14.34 32.99
C ILE A 166 30.98 15.15 31.84
N MET A 167 31.38 16.42 31.68
CA MET A 167 30.88 17.27 30.61
C MET A 167 31.22 16.73 29.21
N MET A 168 32.40 16.14 29.02
CA MET A 168 32.78 15.47 27.77
C MET A 168 31.92 14.23 27.48
N SER A 169 31.66 13.39 28.49
CA SER A 169 30.76 12.23 28.33
C SER A 169 29.30 12.66 28.05
N GLN A 170 28.84 13.74 28.69
CA GLN A 170 27.49 14.28 28.49
C GLN A 170 27.32 14.91 27.10
N ASN A 171 28.29 15.72 26.66
CA ASN A 171 28.29 16.28 25.31
C ASN A 171 28.26 15.17 24.27
N ARG A 172 29.01 14.09 24.48
CA ARG A 172 28.98 12.93 23.57
C ARG A 172 27.62 12.24 23.58
N ALA A 173 27.06 11.92 24.75
CA ALA A 173 25.73 11.31 24.84
C ALA A 173 24.66 12.17 24.12
N SER A 174 24.71 13.50 24.31
CA SER A 174 23.80 14.42 23.63
C SER A 174 24.01 14.48 22.11
N ASP A 175 25.25 14.37 21.63
CA ASP A 175 25.53 14.29 20.20
C ASP A 175 24.99 12.99 19.59
N TYR A 176 25.12 11.86 20.29
CA TYR A 176 24.49 10.58 19.90
C TYR A 176 22.97 10.70 19.85
N ASP A 177 22.34 11.22 20.91
CA ASP A 177 20.89 11.42 20.97
C ASP A 177 20.39 12.32 19.83
N ARG A 178 21.14 13.39 19.51
CA ARG A 178 20.80 14.29 18.40
C ARG A 178 20.92 13.62 17.04
N LEU A 179 21.94 12.79 16.83
CA LEU A 179 22.12 12.04 15.58
C LEU A 179 21.02 10.98 15.42
N GLN A 180 20.72 10.23 16.49
CA GLN A 180 19.63 9.26 16.51
C GLN A 180 18.30 9.94 16.18
N ALA A 181 17.98 11.05 16.86
CA ALA A 181 16.74 11.80 16.60
C ALA A 181 16.64 12.32 15.16
N ARG A 182 17.77 12.72 14.54
CA ARG A 182 17.79 13.10 13.11
C ARG A 182 17.54 11.89 12.22
N ASN A 183 18.18 10.76 12.50
CA ASN A 183 17.96 9.53 11.75
C ASN A 183 16.49 9.09 11.83
N ASP A 184 15.95 8.99 13.04
CA ASP A 184 14.55 8.64 13.29
C ASP A 184 13.61 9.60 12.55
N TYR A 185 13.92 10.90 12.54
CA TYR A 185 13.16 11.89 11.77
C TYR A 185 13.22 11.64 10.26
N HIS A 186 14.40 11.33 9.71
CA HIS A 186 14.59 11.04 8.30
C HIS A 186 13.86 9.75 7.89
N VAL A 187 14.01 8.67 8.63
CA VAL A 187 13.31 7.39 8.41
C VAL A 187 11.81 7.59 8.47
N ASN A 188 11.30 8.29 9.49
CA ASN A 188 9.86 8.53 9.63
C ASN A 188 9.32 9.43 8.50
N LYS A 189 10.09 10.42 8.05
CA LYS A 189 9.71 11.25 6.90
C LYS A 189 9.66 10.41 5.62
N GLN A 190 10.66 9.59 5.37
CA GLN A 190 10.70 8.69 4.22
C GLN A 190 9.53 7.70 4.25
N SER A 191 9.30 7.05 5.39
CA SER A 191 8.15 6.15 5.60
C SER A 191 6.81 6.87 5.33
N LYS A 192 6.66 8.12 5.77
CA LYS A 192 5.46 8.92 5.48
C LYS A 192 5.28 9.19 3.98
N GLU A 193 6.36 9.46 3.25
CA GLU A 193 6.33 9.64 1.79
C GLU A 193 5.97 8.33 1.08
N GLU A 194 6.54 7.20 1.49
CA GLU A 194 6.22 5.87 0.97
C GLU A 194 4.76 5.48 1.23
N ILE A 195 4.24 5.69 2.44
CA ILE A 195 2.83 5.47 2.77
C ILE A 195 1.92 6.32 1.89
N ARG A 196 2.29 7.58 1.63
CA ARG A 196 1.52 8.46 0.74
C ARG A 196 1.50 7.93 -0.70
N LEU A 197 2.64 7.48 -1.22
CA LEU A 197 2.74 6.88 -2.55
C LEU A 197 1.93 5.58 -2.65
N LEU A 198 1.96 4.74 -1.61
CA LEU A 198 1.11 3.54 -1.53
C LEU A 198 -0.37 3.91 -1.55
N HIS A 199 -0.78 4.94 -0.80
CA HIS A 199 -2.16 5.40 -0.78
C HIS A 199 -2.63 5.88 -2.16
N GLU A 200 -1.80 6.67 -2.86
CA GLU A 200 -2.10 7.13 -4.22
C GLU A 200 -2.25 5.96 -5.21
N LYS A 201 -1.40 4.94 -5.10
CA LYS A 201 -1.53 3.72 -5.92
C LYS A 201 -2.80 2.94 -5.59
N ILE A 202 -3.16 2.80 -4.31
CA ILE A 202 -4.40 2.14 -3.89
C ILE A 202 -5.61 2.90 -4.42
N ASP A 203 -5.64 4.23 -4.29
CA ASP A 203 -6.73 5.05 -4.81
C ASP A 203 -6.89 4.90 -6.32
N HIS A 204 -5.78 4.86 -7.06
CA HIS A 204 -5.80 4.61 -8.50
C HIS A 204 -6.36 3.22 -8.84
N LEU A 205 -5.94 2.17 -8.12
CA LEU A 205 -6.47 0.82 -8.30
C LEU A 205 -7.98 0.76 -7.99
N VAL A 206 -8.42 1.34 -6.87
CA VAL A 206 -9.83 1.38 -6.48
C VAL A 206 -10.69 2.12 -7.51
N GLN A 207 -10.22 3.25 -8.03
CA GLN A 207 -10.92 3.98 -9.10
C GLN A 207 -11.06 3.15 -10.37
N GLN A 208 -10.01 2.42 -10.72
CA GLN A 208 -10.01 1.55 -11.88
C GLN A 208 -10.97 0.36 -11.70
N ASP A 209 -10.92 -0.33 -10.55
CA ASP A 209 -11.82 -1.44 -10.23
C ASP A 209 -13.28 -1.00 -10.25
N GLN A 210 -13.59 0.20 -9.75
CA GLN A 210 -14.94 0.77 -9.81
C GLN A 210 -15.41 0.98 -11.26
N SER A 211 -14.52 1.45 -12.15
CA SER A 211 -14.81 1.61 -13.58
C SER A 211 -15.06 0.25 -14.26
N ASP A 212 -14.23 -0.75 -13.96
CA ASP A 212 -14.35 -2.10 -14.52
C ASP A 212 -15.67 -2.76 -14.05
N LEU A 213 -16.03 -2.62 -12.77
CA LEU A 213 -17.32 -3.09 -12.23
C LEU A 213 -18.52 -2.42 -12.89
N LEU A 214 -18.49 -1.10 -13.10
CA LEU A 214 -19.57 -0.39 -13.81
C LEU A 214 -19.71 -0.86 -15.26
N THR A 215 -18.59 -1.15 -15.93
CA THR A 215 -18.58 -1.71 -17.28
C THR A 215 -19.24 -3.09 -17.31
N ILE A 216 -18.89 -3.96 -16.36
CA ILE A 216 -19.49 -5.29 -16.21
C ILE A 216 -21.00 -5.18 -15.95
N GLN A 217 -21.43 -4.31 -15.02
CA GLN A 217 -22.86 -4.11 -14.73
C GLN A 217 -23.65 -3.60 -15.95
N LYS A 218 -23.06 -2.67 -16.71
CA LYS A 218 -23.67 -2.17 -17.94
C LYS A 218 -23.83 -3.30 -18.98
N LEU A 219 -22.79 -4.10 -19.19
CA LEU A 219 -22.85 -5.26 -20.08
C LEU A 219 -23.88 -6.29 -19.61
N GLN A 220 -23.95 -6.58 -18.31
CA GLN A 220 -24.96 -7.47 -17.76
C GLN A 220 -26.38 -6.98 -18.03
N THR A 221 -26.65 -5.69 -17.82
CA THR A 221 -27.95 -5.09 -18.12
C THR A 221 -28.29 -5.20 -19.61
N GLU A 222 -27.31 -4.92 -20.47
CA GLU A 222 -27.44 -5.02 -21.92
C GLU A 222 -27.70 -6.46 -22.42
N MET A 223 -27.04 -7.45 -21.83
CA MET A 223 -27.26 -8.86 -22.13
C MET A 223 -28.63 -9.34 -21.60
N LEU A 224 -29.06 -8.89 -20.42
CA LEU A 224 -30.40 -9.20 -19.89
C LEU A 224 -31.50 -8.67 -20.82
N MET A 225 -31.33 -7.47 -21.38
CA MET A 225 -32.24 -6.94 -22.40
C MET A 225 -32.27 -7.83 -23.64
N ALA A 226 -31.11 -8.25 -24.15
CA ALA A 226 -31.01 -9.16 -25.29
C ALA A 226 -31.70 -10.51 -25.03
N VAL A 227 -31.48 -11.10 -23.85
CA VAL A 227 -32.11 -12.37 -23.44
C VAL A 227 -33.63 -12.21 -23.30
N SER A 228 -34.09 -11.15 -22.64
CA SER A 228 -35.52 -10.86 -22.50
C SER A 228 -36.19 -10.75 -23.87
N GLN A 229 -35.56 -10.01 -24.78
CA GLN A 229 -36.06 -9.82 -26.14
C GLN A 229 -36.05 -11.14 -26.94
N GLN A 230 -35.02 -11.97 -26.77
CA GLN A 230 -34.94 -13.27 -27.40
C GLN A 230 -36.04 -14.21 -26.88
N VAL A 231 -36.35 -14.18 -25.58
CA VAL A 231 -37.46 -14.93 -24.98
C VAL A 231 -38.82 -14.46 -25.54
N GLU A 232 -39.01 -13.15 -25.69
CA GLU A 232 -40.22 -12.59 -26.30
C GLU A 232 -40.38 -13.03 -27.75
N LYS A 233 -39.32 -12.94 -28.55
CA LYS A 233 -39.31 -13.41 -29.94
C LYS A 233 -39.64 -14.90 -30.04
N ILE A 234 -39.03 -15.75 -29.19
CA ILE A 234 -39.34 -17.19 -29.15
C ILE A 234 -40.80 -17.43 -28.79
N SER A 235 -41.35 -16.69 -27.82
CA SER A 235 -42.76 -16.80 -27.43
C SER A 235 -43.70 -16.44 -28.58
N ASP A 236 -43.39 -15.39 -29.33
CA ASP A 236 -44.16 -14.97 -30.49
C ASP A 236 -44.07 -15.99 -31.63
N ASP A 237 -42.86 -16.50 -31.94
CA ASP A 237 -42.67 -17.56 -32.93
C ASP A 237 -43.49 -18.82 -32.58
N ILE A 238 -43.50 -19.23 -31.29
CA ILE A 238 -44.33 -20.35 -30.82
C ILE A 238 -45.82 -20.06 -31.01
N ARG A 239 -46.27 -18.83 -30.75
CA ARG A 239 -47.69 -18.44 -30.94
C ARG A 239 -48.08 -18.53 -32.41
N VAL A 240 -47.28 -17.97 -33.31
CA VAL A 240 -47.54 -17.99 -34.75
C VAL A 240 -47.51 -19.42 -35.28
N LEU A 241 -46.56 -20.26 -34.83
CA LEU A 241 -46.52 -21.68 -35.19
C LEU A 241 -47.77 -22.45 -34.71
N LYS A 242 -48.31 -22.10 -33.54
CA LYS A 242 -49.54 -22.70 -33.00
C LYS A 242 -50.77 -22.27 -33.78
N GLU A 243 -50.87 -20.99 -34.17
CA GLU A 243 -51.92 -20.48 -35.04
C GLU A 243 -51.88 -21.15 -36.42
N MET A 244 -50.71 -21.23 -37.06
CA MET A 244 -50.53 -21.95 -38.32
C MET A 244 -50.90 -23.43 -38.23
N ARG A 245 -50.65 -24.10 -37.09
CA ARG A 245 -51.06 -25.49 -36.87
C ARG A 245 -52.58 -25.61 -36.78
N LEU A 246 -53.24 -24.73 -36.02
CA LEU A 246 -54.69 -24.70 -35.87
C LEU A 246 -55.40 -24.41 -37.20
N GLU A 247 -54.84 -23.54 -38.03
CA GLU A 247 -55.35 -23.28 -39.39
C GLU A 247 -55.22 -24.50 -40.30
N ARG A 248 -54.11 -25.26 -40.22
CA ARG A 248 -53.95 -26.51 -41.00
C ARG A 248 -54.92 -27.60 -40.54
N GLU A 249 -55.10 -27.78 -39.24
CA GLU A 249 -56.04 -28.78 -38.69
C GLU A 249 -57.51 -28.45 -39.06
N THR A 250 -57.88 -27.16 -39.10
CA THR A 250 -59.24 -26.74 -39.52
C THR A 250 -59.47 -26.79 -41.04
N HIS A 251 -58.41 -26.82 -41.84
CA HIS A 251 -58.50 -27.03 -43.28
C HIS A 251 -58.57 -28.53 -43.66
N GLU A 252 -57.89 -29.42 -42.93
CA GLU A 252 -58.04 -30.87 -43.13
C GLU A 252 -59.44 -31.41 -42.78
N ASP A 253 -60.13 -30.82 -41.80
CA ASP A 253 -61.48 -31.24 -41.37
C ASP A 253 -62.62 -30.74 -42.30
N LYS A 254 -62.30 -29.87 -43.28
CA LYS A 254 -63.28 -29.35 -44.27
C LYS A 254 -63.24 -30.07 -45.62
N ASP A 255 -62.19 -30.82 -45.89
CA ASP A 255 -61.98 -31.57 -47.13
C ASP A 255 -62.32 -33.07 -47.01
N ASN A 256 -62.90 -33.50 -45.87
CA ASN A 256 -63.34 -34.87 -45.59
C ASN A 256 -64.84 -34.92 -45.24
#